data_AF-A0A372GUZ0-F1
#
_entry.id   AF-A0A372GUZ0-F1
#
_cell.length_a   1.000
_cell.length_b   1.000
_cell.length_c   1.000
_cell.angle_alpha   90.00
_cell.angle_beta   90.00
_cell.angle_gamma   90.00
#
_symmetry.space_group_name_H-M   'P 1'
#
loop_
_entity.id
_entity.type
_entity.pdbx_description
1 polymer ?
#
loop_
_entity_poly.entity_id
_entity_poly.type
_entity_poly.pdbx_seq_one_letter_code
_entity_poly.pdbx_strand_id
1 'polypeptide(L)'
;MDYFEKHIRNNKALFDEHQADRSKMWAKIESELSHSKPKAVPLWRSPLFRVAASIVLVLFLSSLIGIAVYDRYPSNGQNSVVSQELMDIDMHYSNLVRHQVQLVKDHPDLSQQDKEQFLSFMDELDEEYKTLKLEMKKNLGNERVLEAIIGNYKKRIELIENLLRQINDSKMINDDYGYSL
;
A
#
# COMPACT_ATOMS: atom_id res chain seq x y z
N MET A 1 -94.47 -15.96 -30.82
CA MET A 1 -93.43 -16.46 -31.73
C MET A 1 -93.43 -15.57 -32.96
N ASP A 2 -92.28 -14.95 -33.25
CA ASP A 2 -92.10 -14.02 -34.37
C ASP A 2 -92.02 -14.81 -35.71
N TYR A 3 -92.40 -14.18 -36.83
CA TYR A 3 -92.41 -14.79 -38.15
C TYR A 3 -91.02 -15.30 -38.57
N PHE A 4 -89.98 -14.54 -38.21
CA PHE A 4 -88.59 -14.92 -38.48
C PHE A 4 -88.19 -16.22 -37.80
N GLU A 5 -88.59 -16.41 -36.54
CA GLU A 5 -88.30 -17.61 -35.77
C GLU A 5 -88.93 -18.85 -36.41
N LYS A 6 -90.18 -18.72 -36.88
CA LYS A 6 -90.88 -19.80 -37.60
C LYS A 6 -90.18 -20.14 -38.92
N HIS A 7 -89.68 -19.13 -39.62
CA HIS A 7 -88.97 -19.31 -40.90
C HIS A 7 -87.62 -20.03 -40.71
N ILE A 8 -86.82 -19.63 -39.72
CA ILE A 8 -85.54 -20.31 -39.41
C ILE A 8 -85.79 -21.75 -38.98
N ARG A 9 -86.80 -21.99 -38.13
CA ARG A 9 -87.08 -23.33 -37.60
C ARG A 9 -87.56 -24.31 -38.68
N ASN A 10 -88.42 -23.86 -39.59
CA ASN A 10 -88.94 -24.69 -40.67
C ASN A 10 -87.86 -25.02 -41.73
N ASN A 11 -86.85 -24.17 -41.87
CA ASN A 11 -85.78 -24.35 -42.85
C ASN A 11 -84.47 -24.87 -42.22
N LYS A 12 -84.47 -25.27 -40.94
CA LYS A 12 -83.26 -25.71 -40.21
C LYS A 12 -82.46 -26.77 -40.97
N ALA A 13 -83.15 -27.71 -41.62
CA ALA A 13 -82.52 -28.78 -42.39
C ALA A 13 -81.70 -28.29 -43.59
N LEU A 14 -82.05 -27.13 -44.18
CA LEU A 14 -81.29 -26.52 -45.29
C LEU A 14 -79.96 -25.92 -44.83
N PHE A 15 -79.79 -25.63 -43.54
CA PHE A 15 -78.55 -25.10 -42.99
C PHE A 15 -77.53 -26.19 -42.65
N ASP A 16 -77.96 -27.45 -42.55
CA ASP A 16 -77.12 -28.59 -42.17
C ASP A 16 -76.53 -29.33 -43.41
N GLU A 17 -76.75 -28.83 -44.63
CA GLU A 17 -76.32 -29.47 -45.89
C GLU A 17 -74.79 -29.44 -46.11
N HIS A 18 -74.11 -28.40 -45.64
CA HIS A 18 -72.67 -28.23 -45.82
C HIS A 18 -71.97 -28.02 -44.47
N GLN A 19 -71.20 -29.01 -44.02
CA GLN A 19 -70.31 -28.83 -42.88
C GLN A 19 -68.97 -28.25 -43.34
N ALA A 20 -68.49 -27.23 -42.64
CA ALA A 20 -67.18 -26.66 -42.91
C ALA A 20 -66.08 -27.72 -42.66
N ASP A 21 -65.29 -28.02 -43.68
CA ASP A 21 -64.13 -28.91 -43.56
C ASP A 21 -63.03 -28.19 -42.76
N ARG A 22 -63.03 -28.44 -41.44
CA ARG A 22 -62.04 -27.86 -40.54
C ARG A 22 -60.61 -28.24 -40.93
N SER A 23 -60.39 -29.44 -41.48
CA SER A 23 -59.05 -29.90 -41.84
C SER A 23 -58.45 -29.05 -42.95
N LYS A 24 -59.25 -28.74 -43.98
CA LYS A 24 -58.85 -27.87 -45.09
C LYS A 24 -58.61 -26.43 -44.62
N MET A 25 -59.42 -25.92 -43.70
CA MET A 25 -59.23 -24.59 -43.14
C MET A 25 -57.93 -24.51 -42.32
N TRP A 26 -57.68 -25.49 -41.45
CA TRP A 26 -56.45 -25.55 -40.64
C TRP A 26 -55.19 -25.70 -41.50
N ALA A 27 -55.24 -26.53 -42.55
CA ALA A 27 -54.11 -26.68 -43.48
C ALA A 27 -53.74 -25.36 -44.17
N LYS A 28 -54.75 -24.54 -44.53
CA LYS A 28 -54.51 -23.23 -45.14
C LYS A 28 -53.90 -22.23 -44.14
N ILE A 29 -54.40 -22.21 -42.90
CA ILE A 29 -53.87 -21.37 -41.82
C ILE A 29 -52.40 -21.73 -41.53
N GLU A 30 -52.09 -23.03 -41.47
CA GLU A 30 -50.72 -23.50 -41.23
C GLU A 30 -49.77 -23.13 -42.39
N SER A 31 -50.27 -23.18 -43.63
CA SER A 31 -49.48 -22.79 -44.81
C SER A 31 -49.20 -21.28 -44.89
N GLU A 32 -50.09 -20.45 -44.36
CA GLU A 32 -49.92 -18.99 -44.33
C GLU A 32 -49.11 -18.50 -43.11
N LEU A 33 -48.91 -19.34 -42.09
CA LEU A 33 -47.98 -19.06 -41.00
C LEU A 33 -46.53 -19.17 -41.49
N SER A 34 -45.88 -18.02 -41.69
CA SER A 34 -44.46 -17.98 -42.05
C SER A 34 -43.61 -18.69 -40.99
N HIS A 35 -43.03 -19.83 -41.34
CA HIS A 35 -42.06 -20.55 -40.52
C HIS A 35 -40.68 -19.88 -40.56
N SER A 36 -40.62 -18.59 -40.21
CA SER A 36 -39.34 -17.92 -40.00
C SER A 36 -38.83 -18.29 -38.62
N LYS A 37 -38.03 -19.36 -38.54
CA LYS A 37 -37.30 -19.72 -37.32
C LYS A 37 -36.52 -18.48 -36.83
N PRO A 38 -36.64 -18.08 -35.55
CA PRO A 38 -35.84 -16.96 -35.04
C PRO A 38 -34.36 -17.33 -35.19
N LYS A 39 -33.60 -16.53 -35.93
CA LYS A 39 -32.15 -16.67 -36.02
C LYS A 39 -31.56 -16.30 -34.66
N ALA A 40 -31.37 -17.30 -33.79
CA ALA A 40 -30.61 -17.12 -32.56
C ALA A 40 -29.14 -16.87 -32.92
N VAL A 41 -28.73 -15.61 -32.89
CA VAL A 41 -27.31 -15.25 -33.03
C VAL A 41 -26.63 -15.43 -31.67
N PRO A 42 -25.63 -16.32 -31.55
CA PRO A 42 -24.93 -16.51 -30.29
C PRO A 42 -24.08 -15.27 -29.97
N LEU A 43 -24.47 -14.55 -28.92
CA LEU A 43 -23.83 -13.29 -28.47
C LEU A 43 -22.31 -13.44 -28.24
N TRP A 44 -21.86 -14.61 -27.81
CA TRP A 44 -20.44 -14.97 -27.63
C TRP A 44 -19.60 -15.03 -28.92
N ARG A 45 -20.23 -15.15 -30.09
CA ARG A 45 -19.52 -15.12 -31.39
C ARG A 45 -19.33 -13.71 -31.93
N SER A 46 -19.88 -12.68 -31.27
CA SER A 46 -19.69 -11.30 -31.69
C SER A 46 -18.28 -10.79 -31.34
N PRO A 47 -17.59 -10.09 -32.25
CA PRO A 47 -16.26 -9.54 -31.98
C PRO A 47 -16.30 -8.48 -30.86
N LEU A 48 -17.42 -7.78 -30.69
CA LEU A 48 -17.64 -6.80 -29.62
C LEU A 48 -17.57 -7.42 -28.23
N PHE A 49 -18.08 -8.64 -28.05
CA PHE A 49 -18.00 -9.35 -26.77
C PHE A 49 -16.57 -9.71 -26.38
N ARG A 50 -15.71 -10.02 -27.37
CA ARG A 50 -14.28 -10.28 -27.13
C ARG A 50 -13.53 -9.03 -26.68
N VAL A 51 -13.85 -7.88 -27.28
CA VAL A 51 -13.27 -6.58 -26.88
C VAL A 51 -13.70 -6.23 -25.46
N ALA A 52 -15.00 -6.34 -25.14
CA ALA A 52 -15.49 -6.08 -23.78
C ALA A 52 -14.82 -6.98 -22.74
N ALA A 53 -14.69 -8.27 -23.03
CA ALA A 53 -13.99 -9.20 -22.15
C ALA A 53 -12.52 -8.81 -21.91
N SER A 54 -11.81 -8.35 -22.94
CA SER A 54 -10.41 -7.91 -22.80
C SER A 54 -10.26 -6.68 -21.89
N ILE A 55 -11.18 -5.72 -21.98
CA ILE A 55 -11.18 -4.51 -21.13
C ILE A 55 -11.39 -4.90 -19.67
N VAL A 56 -12.37 -5.75 -19.38
CA VAL A 56 -12.65 -6.24 -18.02
C VAL A 56 -11.43 -6.99 -17.46
N LEU A 57 -10.76 -7.80 -18.27
CA LEU A 57 -9.57 -8.55 -17.86
C LEU A 57 -8.41 -7.61 -17.52
N VAL A 58 -8.16 -6.58 -18.34
CA VAL A 58 -7.13 -5.56 -18.07
C VAL A 58 -7.45 -4.77 -16.80
N LEU A 59 -8.70 -4.34 -16.62
CA LEU A 59 -9.13 -3.63 -15.40
C LEU A 59 -8.99 -4.50 -14.15
N PHE A 60 -9.34 -5.78 -14.25
CA PHE A 60 -9.20 -6.74 -13.16
C PHE A 60 -7.74 -6.96 -12.78
N LEU A 61 -6.86 -7.23 -13.76
CA LEU A 61 -5.42 -7.38 -13.53
C LEU A 61 -4.79 -6.09 -12.99
N SER A 62 -5.17 -4.94 -13.53
CA SER A 62 -4.72 -3.63 -13.05
C SER A 62 -5.17 -3.38 -11.61
N SER A 63 -6.40 -3.76 -11.26
CA SER A 63 -6.91 -3.64 -9.90
C SER A 63 -6.18 -4.57 -8.92
N LEU A 64 -5.86 -5.81 -9.32
CA LEU A 64 -5.08 -6.73 -8.48
C LEU A 64 -3.67 -6.20 -8.19
N ILE A 65 -3.01 -5.64 -9.21
CA ILE A 65 -1.70 -5.00 -9.05
C ILE A 65 -1.81 -3.75 -8.18
N GLY A 66 -2.83 -2.92 -8.41
CA GLY A 66 -3.10 -1.72 -7.62
C GLY A 66 -3.28 -2.02 -6.13
N ILE A 67 -4.08 -3.03 -5.78
CA ILE A 67 -4.30 -3.44 -4.38
C ILE A 67 -2.99 -3.95 -3.75
N ALA A 68 -2.23 -4.79 -4.46
CA ALA A 68 -0.96 -5.33 -3.95
C ALA A 68 0.13 -4.26 -3.72
N VAL A 69 0.12 -3.19 -4.50
CA VAL A 69 1.05 -2.05 -4.34
C VAL A 69 0.54 -1.06 -3.28
N TYR A 70 -0.76 -0.85 -3.18
CA TYR A 70 -1.36 0.10 -2.23
C TYR A 70 -1.26 -0.39 -0.77
N ASP A 71 -1.39 -1.70 -0.51
CA ASP A 71 -1.19 -2.30 0.82
C ASP A 71 0.24 -2.16 1.37
N ARG A 72 1.21 -1.78 0.52
CA ARG A 72 2.60 -1.51 0.93
C ARG A 72 2.84 -0.06 1.37
N TYR A 73 1.87 0.82 1.19
CA TYR A 73 1.89 2.17 1.74
C TYR A 73 0.96 2.21 2.95
N PRO A 74 1.46 1.97 4.18
CA PRO A 74 0.65 2.22 5.36
C PRO A 74 0.30 3.71 5.35
N SER A 75 -1.00 4.02 5.27
CA SER A 75 -1.56 5.37 5.29
C SER A 75 -1.47 6.01 6.69
N ASN A 76 -0.31 5.90 7.34
CA ASN A 76 -0.03 6.49 8.63
C ASN A 76 0.90 7.68 8.40
N GLY A 77 0.32 8.85 8.08
CA GLY A 77 1.08 10.09 7.89
C GLY A 77 2.03 10.41 9.05
N GLN A 78 1.70 9.98 10.26
CA GLN A 78 2.57 10.11 11.43
C GLN A 78 3.83 9.24 11.35
N ASN A 79 3.73 8.00 10.84
CA ASN A 79 4.89 7.13 10.67
C ASN A 79 5.82 7.62 9.56
N SER A 80 5.27 8.21 8.49
CA SER A 80 6.10 8.83 7.44
C SER A 80 6.86 10.04 7.97
N VAL A 81 6.22 10.90 8.78
CA VAL A 81 6.87 12.07 9.39
C VAL A 81 7.99 11.64 10.34
N VAL A 82 7.73 10.69 11.25
CA VAL A 82 8.77 10.19 12.17
C VAL A 82 9.93 9.51 11.43
N SER A 83 9.65 8.79 10.33
CA SER A 83 10.71 8.20 9.50
C SER A 83 11.59 9.26 8.83
N GLN A 84 10.99 10.39 8.44
CA GLN A 84 11.69 11.51 7.82
C GLN A 84 12.54 12.25 8.84
N GLU A 85 12.01 12.54 10.03
CA GLU A 85 12.76 13.17 11.13
C GLU A 85 13.98 12.32 11.53
N LEU A 86 13.82 11.00 11.62
CA LEU A 86 14.94 10.09 11.88
C LEU A 86 16.02 10.19 10.79
N MET A 87 15.61 10.26 9.52
CA MET A 87 16.54 10.37 8.40
C MET A 87 17.31 11.69 8.44
N ASP A 88 16.64 12.79 8.78
CA ASP A 88 17.27 14.11 8.94
C ASP A 88 18.29 14.08 10.09
N ILE A 89 17.92 13.51 11.24
CA ILE A 89 18.83 13.36 12.39
C ILE A 89 20.07 12.53 12.01
N ASP A 90 19.88 11.37 11.36
CA ASP A 90 20.99 10.53 10.94
C ASP A 90 21.91 11.25 9.95
N MET A 91 21.35 12.05 9.03
CA MET A 91 22.12 12.84 8.08
C MET A 91 22.97 13.90 8.78
N HIS A 92 22.43 14.56 9.80
CA HIS A 92 23.11 15.63 10.53
C HIS A 92 24.18 15.10 11.50
N TYR A 93 23.91 14.04 12.26
CA TYR A 93 24.75 13.68 13.41
C TYR A 93 25.69 12.50 13.16
N SER A 94 25.37 11.57 12.25
CA SER A 94 26.20 10.36 12.04
C SER A 94 27.63 10.69 11.60
N ASN A 95 27.78 11.67 10.71
CA ASN A 95 29.08 12.13 10.22
C ASN A 95 29.90 12.80 11.31
N LEU A 96 29.25 13.64 12.12
CA LEU A 96 29.90 14.36 13.23
C LEU A 96 30.43 13.38 14.27
N VAL A 97 29.59 12.43 14.70
CA VAL A 97 29.99 11.40 15.67
C VAL A 97 31.16 10.57 15.14
N ARG A 98 31.07 10.09 13.90
CA ARG A 98 32.14 9.28 13.29
C ARG A 98 33.45 10.04 13.18
N HIS A 99 33.41 11.29 12.73
CA HIS A 99 34.59 12.14 12.63
C HIS A 99 35.23 12.36 13.99
N GLN A 100 34.43 12.61 15.01
CA GLN A 100 34.93 12.88 16.35
C GLN A 100 35.55 11.65 17.02
N VAL A 101 34.95 10.47 16.83
CA VAL A 101 35.54 9.20 17.27
C VAL A 101 36.91 9.01 16.63
N GLN A 102 37.07 9.39 15.36
CA GLN A 102 38.35 9.31 14.67
C GLN A 102 39.38 10.29 15.27
N LEU A 103 38.97 11.54 15.55
CA LEU A 103 39.84 12.51 16.21
C LEU A 103 40.35 12.03 17.56
N VAL A 104 39.51 11.36 18.36
CA VAL A 104 39.91 10.80 19.66
C VAL A 104 40.91 9.66 19.50
N LYS A 105 40.69 8.75 18.53
CA LYS A 105 41.63 7.65 18.22
C LYS A 105 43.00 8.19 17.85
N ASP A 106 43.03 9.22 17.02
CA ASP A 106 44.25 9.77 16.44
C ASP A 106 44.92 10.83 17.35
N HIS A 107 44.29 11.21 18.47
CA HIS A 107 44.83 12.27 19.34
C HIS A 107 46.13 11.83 20.04
N PRO A 108 47.25 12.55 19.86
CA PRO A 108 48.55 12.15 20.41
C PRO A 108 48.64 12.30 21.93
N ASP A 109 47.97 13.31 22.49
CA ASP A 109 48.08 13.65 23.91
C ASP A 109 47.16 12.82 24.83
N LEU A 110 46.32 11.95 24.26
CA LEU A 110 45.42 11.08 25.04
C LEU A 110 46.12 9.77 25.40
N SER A 111 46.03 9.36 26.66
CA SER A 111 46.53 8.05 27.08
C SER A 111 45.75 6.92 26.40
N GLN A 112 46.40 5.77 26.20
CA GLN A 112 45.75 4.61 25.61
C GLN A 112 44.54 4.15 26.43
N GLN A 113 44.63 4.23 27.76
CA GLN A 113 43.55 3.88 28.67
C GLN A 113 42.34 4.80 28.50
N ASP A 114 42.55 6.12 28.40
CA ASP A 114 41.46 7.09 28.21
C ASP A 114 40.76 6.89 26.86
N LYS A 115 41.53 6.56 25.81
CA LYS A 115 40.98 6.22 24.49
C LYS A 115 40.11 4.99 24.56
N GLU A 116 40.60 3.90 25.16
CA GLU A 116 39.85 2.65 25.29
C GLU A 116 38.58 2.84 26.09
N GLN A 117 38.65 3.58 27.20
CA GLN A 117 37.50 3.87 28.03
C GLN A 117 36.44 4.69 27.25
N PHE A 118 36.84 5.78 26.60
CA PHE A 118 35.93 6.58 25.77
C PHE A 118 35.28 5.75 24.67
N LEU A 119 36.08 4.96 23.94
CA LEU A 119 35.57 4.12 22.85
C LEU A 119 34.59 3.07 23.34
N SER A 120 34.81 2.48 24.52
CA SER A 120 33.88 1.51 25.10
C SER A 120 32.49 2.11 25.36
N PHE A 121 32.42 3.35 25.85
CA PHE A 121 31.14 4.06 26.03
C PHE A 121 30.48 4.42 24.69
N MET A 122 31.27 4.77 23.68
CA MET A 122 30.76 5.03 22.33
C MET A 122 30.17 3.77 21.70
N ASP A 123 30.79 2.61 21.90
CA ASP A 123 30.29 1.32 21.41
C ASP A 123 28.98 0.93 22.11
N GLU A 124 28.86 1.15 23.43
CA GLU A 124 27.62 0.93 24.17
C GLU A 124 26.47 1.78 23.63
N LEU A 125 26.72 3.07 23.40
CA LEU A 125 25.74 3.98 22.80
C LEU A 125 25.41 3.59 21.35
N ASP A 126 26.32 2.96 20.63
CA ASP A 126 26.06 2.44 19.28
C ASP A 126 25.11 1.24 19.26
N GLU A 127 25.30 0.31 20.20
CA GLU A 127 24.40 -0.83 20.37
C GLU A 127 23.00 -0.40 20.87
N GLU A 128 22.92 0.59 21.78
CA GLU A 128 21.65 1.19 22.20
C GLU A 128 20.90 1.77 20.98
N TYR A 129 21.59 2.56 20.15
CA TYR A 129 21.01 3.14 18.94
C TYR A 129 20.51 2.09 17.94
N LYS A 130 21.30 1.03 17.68
CA LYS A 130 20.88 -0.08 16.80
C LYS A 130 19.60 -0.73 17.31
N THR A 131 19.50 -0.92 18.62
CA THR A 131 18.30 -1.46 19.28
C THR A 131 17.10 -0.53 19.07
N LEU A 132 17.26 0.77 19.29
CA LEU A 132 16.22 1.77 19.05
C LEU A 132 15.73 1.79 17.59
N LYS A 133 16.63 1.63 16.61
CA LYS A 133 16.21 1.50 15.19
C LYS A 133 15.37 0.26 14.93
N LEU A 134 15.64 -0.85 15.62
CA LEU A 134 14.83 -2.07 15.50
C LEU A 134 13.45 -1.88 16.14
N GLU A 135 13.38 -1.17 17.26
CA GLU A 135 12.11 -0.81 17.92
C GLU A 135 11.26 0.11 17.06
N MET A 136 11.86 1.12 16.41
CA MET A 136 11.19 2.03 15.48
C MET A 136 10.47 1.28 14.35
N LYS A 137 11.06 0.18 13.86
CA LYS A 137 10.44 -0.66 12.80
C LYS A 137 9.20 -1.41 13.27
N LYS A 138 9.02 -1.60 14.57
CA LYS A 138 7.85 -2.31 15.15
C LYS A 138 6.59 -1.44 15.19
N ASN A 139 6.67 -0.15 14.81
CA ASN A 139 5.54 0.79 14.71
C ASN A 139 4.72 0.98 15.99
N LEU A 140 5.32 0.80 17.17
CA LEU A 140 4.69 1.03 18.46
C LEU A 140 5.42 2.15 19.20
N GLY A 141 4.76 3.30 19.37
CA GLY A 141 5.32 4.43 20.12
C GLY A 141 6.52 5.11 19.45
N ASN A 142 6.53 5.20 18.12
CA ASN A 142 7.63 5.73 17.31
C ASN A 142 8.14 7.11 17.77
N GLU A 143 7.27 7.99 18.26
CA GLU A 143 7.66 9.30 18.81
C GLU A 143 8.56 9.17 20.06
N ARG A 144 8.23 8.25 20.97
CA ARG A 144 9.08 7.97 22.15
C ARG A 144 10.40 7.33 21.76
N VAL A 145 10.38 6.44 20.76
CA VAL A 145 11.61 5.83 20.23
C VAL A 145 12.48 6.90 19.56
N LEU A 146 11.89 7.85 18.85
CA LEU A 146 12.60 8.97 18.24
C LEU A 146 13.26 9.85 19.31
N GLU A 147 12.53 10.18 20.38
CA GLU A 147 13.08 10.94 21.51
C GLU A 147 14.28 10.21 22.14
N ALA A 148 14.19 8.89 22.31
CA ALA A 148 15.31 8.07 22.79
C ALA A 148 16.51 8.10 21.83
N ILE A 149 16.30 8.07 20.51
CA ILE A 149 17.37 8.20 19.51
C ILE A 149 18.05 9.56 19.62
N ILE A 150 17.28 10.64 19.73
CA ILE A 150 17.81 11.99 19.95
C ILE A 150 18.62 12.04 21.25
N GLY A 151 18.11 11.44 22.33
CA GLY A 151 18.80 11.31 23.61
C GLY A 151 20.13 10.58 23.50
N ASN A 152 20.18 9.48 22.73
CA ASN A 152 21.43 8.75 22.48
C ASN A 152 22.47 9.62 21.77
N TYR A 153 22.08 10.36 20.73
CA TYR A 153 22.99 11.31 20.07
C TYR A 153 23.49 12.40 21.02
N LYS A 154 22.62 12.96 21.88
CA LYS A 154 23.01 13.95 22.89
C LYS A 154 24.07 13.39 23.85
N LYS A 155 23.88 12.17 24.37
CA LYS A 155 24.88 11.50 25.23
C LYS A 155 26.23 11.34 24.53
N ARG A 156 26.24 10.94 23.25
CA ARG A 156 27.48 10.84 22.46
C ARG A 156 28.20 12.17 22.37
N ILE A 157 27.45 13.25 22.11
CA ILE A 157 28.01 14.61 22.03
C ILE A 157 28.55 15.06 23.40
N GLU A 158 27.83 14.82 24.48
CA GLU A 158 28.29 15.16 25.84
C GLU A 158 29.60 14.43 26.20
N LEU A 159 29.71 13.14 25.88
CA LEU A 159 30.95 12.39 26.08
C LEU A 159 32.12 12.99 25.30
N ILE A 160 31.88 13.34 24.04
CA ILE A 160 32.85 14.01 23.18
C ILE A 160 33.32 15.32 23.81
N GLU A 161 32.40 16.17 24.23
CA GLU A 161 32.73 17.49 24.77
C GLU A 161 33.49 17.37 26.09
N ASN A 162 33.12 16.42 26.94
CA ASN A 162 33.78 16.19 28.22
C ASN A 162 35.22 15.71 28.02
N LEU A 163 35.46 14.82 27.04
CA LEU A 163 36.81 14.39 26.70
C LEU A 163 37.65 15.56 26.14
N LEU A 164 37.08 16.39 25.26
CA LEU A 164 37.77 17.57 24.73
C LEU A 164 38.11 18.58 25.83
N ARG A 165 37.19 18.81 26.78
CA ARG A 165 37.44 19.65 27.96
C ARG A 165 38.60 19.11 28.79
N GLN A 166 38.60 17.81 29.08
CA GLN A 166 39.69 17.18 29.82
C GLN A 166 41.04 17.37 29.12
N ILE A 167 41.12 17.19 27.79
CA ILE A 167 42.35 17.44 27.02
C ILE A 167 42.79 18.91 27.14
N ASN A 168 41.87 19.86 26.99
CA ASN A 168 42.20 21.28 27.02
C ASN A 168 42.62 21.75 28.42
N ASP A 169 41.92 21.31 29.45
CA ASP A 169 42.26 21.62 30.85
C ASP A 169 43.61 21.00 31.23
N SER A 170 43.92 19.79 30.73
CA SER A 170 45.23 19.18 30.87
C SER A 170 46.34 20.02 30.24
N LYS A 171 46.09 20.69 29.11
CA LYS A 171 47.07 21.60 28.48
C LYS A 171 47.30 22.85 29.32
N MET A 172 46.23 23.49 29.80
CA MET A 172 46.32 24.69 30.65
C MET A 172 47.10 24.43 31.95
N ILE A 173 46.90 23.27 32.56
CA ILE A 173 47.63 22.86 33.77
C ILE A 173 49.13 22.67 33.46
N ASN A 174 49.49 22.04 32.34
CA ASN A 174 50.90 21.83 31.99
C ASN A 174 51.63 23.14 31.62
N ASP A 175 50.93 24.12 31.04
CA ASP A 175 51.52 25.42 30.68
C ASP A 175 51.75 26.33 31.90
N ASP A 176 50.91 26.25 32.94
CA ASP A 176 51.03 27.05 34.18
C ASP A 176 52.22 26.60 35.06
N TYR A 177 52.61 25.32 35.00
CA TYR A 177 53.76 24.79 35.73
C TYR A 177 55.11 24.94 35.00
N GLY A 178 55.16 25.68 33.88
CA GLY A 178 56.37 25.93 33.09
C GLY A 178 57.32 27.00 33.65
N TYR A 179 57.00 27.64 34.77
CA TYR A 179 57.85 28.65 35.41
C TYR A 179 58.04 28.39 36.91
N SER A 180 59.08 27.62 37.24
CA SER A 180 59.77 27.77 38.53
C SER A 180 61.22 27.29 38.44
N LEU A 181 62.14 28.28 38.45
CA LEU A 181 63.60 28.26 38.72
C LEU A 181 64.48 27.24 38.00
#